data_AF-A0A1W9LLP0-F1
#
_entry.id   AF-A0A1W9LLP0-F1
#
_cell.length_a   1.000
_cell.length_b   1.000
_cell.length_c   1.000
_cell.angle_alpha   90.00
_cell.angle_beta   90.00
_cell.angle_gamma   90.00
#
_symmetry.space_group_name_H-M   'P 1'
#
loop_
_entity.id
_entity.type
_entity.pdbx_description
1 polymer ?
#
loop_
_entity_poly.entity_id
_entity_poly.type
_entity_poly.pdbx_seq_one_letter_code
_entity_poly.pdbx_strand_id
1 'polypeptide(L)'
;MAEPCSSIFGSGFPGDLAGDPYLPNSLLALEIFFGNPIDLGFSAIFIKDNSLPDRELSYKEIMDLIIEAKALGIRKIAFTGEKAASCSYIKDAISYSRSLDIDVIFLKDDYNLSANSENNIPPLCARHRFSCVVTSYGYVLPCPGLHIPLGNILNQKLSDILKDSEILCDLKDGTSRIKGPCRICENAQTCYGCRGRAYRITGDYLSSDLMCIKNKSGGHETVSLPLPVDGIIPQKPPMRIIDTLDTLAERSASCSVLIKKDMPFIEDDGSVDNVAYLEMIAQAIAALNGFRNINESGSSPEGYLLGAKNLAILGRATAGDRLSVMVFKYARYGGFGIVKGIVSKNNEVLARGEIKVWHKTDESEFETH
;
A
#
# COMPACT_ATOMS: atom_id res chain seq x y z
N MET A 1 26.17 4.97 12.20
CA MET A 1 26.52 3.53 12.21
C MET A 1 25.37 2.77 11.57
N ALA A 2 25.63 1.83 10.66
CA ALA A 2 24.57 1.00 10.06
C ALA A 2 24.30 -0.18 11.00
N GLU A 3 23.22 -0.08 11.78
CA GLU A 3 22.77 -1.18 12.62
C GLU A 3 21.71 -2.01 11.90
N PRO A 4 21.79 -3.36 11.95
CA PRO A 4 20.76 -4.21 11.36
C PRO A 4 19.42 -3.93 12.06
N CYS A 5 18.32 -3.88 11.30
CA CYS A 5 17.01 -3.55 11.85
C CYS A 5 16.59 -4.46 13.03
N SER A 6 17.07 -5.71 13.03
CA SER A 6 16.89 -6.66 14.12
C SER A 6 17.59 -6.27 15.43
N SER A 7 18.68 -5.49 15.42
CA SER A 7 19.30 -5.02 16.68
C SER A 7 18.44 -3.98 17.38
N ILE A 8 17.87 -3.04 16.61
CA ILE A 8 17.05 -1.95 17.12
C ILE A 8 15.68 -2.50 17.58
N PHE A 9 15.02 -3.26 16.71
CA PHE A 9 13.63 -3.67 16.92
C PHE A 9 13.45 -5.14 17.31
N GLY A 10 14.40 -6.03 17.04
CA GLY A 10 14.21 -7.49 17.16
C GLY A 10 14.94 -8.20 18.31
N SER A 11 15.83 -7.52 19.05
CA SER A 11 16.73 -8.13 20.05
C SER A 11 16.05 -8.75 21.30
N GLY A 12 14.71 -8.71 21.39
CA GLY A 12 13.94 -9.26 22.50
C GLY A 12 12.58 -9.85 22.13
N PHE A 13 12.29 -10.03 20.84
CA PHE A 13 11.02 -10.61 20.39
C PHE A 13 11.30 -11.98 19.75
N PRO A 14 10.88 -13.10 20.37
CA PRO A 14 11.02 -14.41 19.75
C PRO A 14 10.21 -14.47 18.44
N GLY A 15 10.74 -15.19 17.45
CA GLY A 15 10.24 -15.18 16.07
C GLY A 15 8.83 -15.77 15.89
N ASP A 16 8.30 -16.40 16.94
CA ASP A 16 6.96 -16.99 17.06
C ASP A 16 5.90 -15.99 17.56
N LEU A 17 6.29 -14.89 18.22
CA LEU A 17 5.38 -13.82 18.65
C LEU A 17 4.99 -12.85 17.52
N ALA A 18 5.52 -13.06 16.31
CA ALA A 18 5.16 -12.36 15.10
C ALA A 18 3.75 -12.78 14.63
N GLY A 19 2.76 -12.41 15.42
CA GLY A 19 1.39 -12.87 15.31
C GLY A 19 0.61 -12.24 14.16
N ASP A 20 -0.43 -12.99 13.78
CA ASP A 20 -1.58 -12.57 13.02
C ASP A 20 -2.03 -11.13 13.42
N PRO A 21 -2.17 -10.17 12.47
CA PRO A 21 -2.65 -8.81 12.77
C PRO A 21 -4.03 -8.77 13.43
N TYR A 22 -4.78 -9.87 13.34
CA TYR A 22 -6.11 -10.04 13.92
C TYR A 22 -6.06 -10.49 15.40
N LEU A 23 -4.90 -10.87 15.93
CA LEU A 23 -4.76 -11.28 17.34
C LEU A 23 -4.37 -10.10 18.24
N PRO A 24 -5.03 -9.94 19.42
CA PRO A 24 -4.56 -9.03 20.46
C PRO A 24 -3.10 -9.34 20.81
N ASN A 25 -2.25 -8.32 20.93
CA ASN A 25 -0.80 -8.42 21.20
C ASN A 25 0.11 -8.77 20.01
N SER A 26 -0.34 -8.58 18.76
CA SER A 26 0.50 -8.82 17.57
C SER A 26 1.48 -7.68 17.25
N LEU A 27 1.25 -6.47 17.76
CA LEU A 27 2.15 -5.32 17.55
C LEU A 27 3.08 -5.17 18.75
N LEU A 28 4.34 -5.60 18.59
CA LEU A 28 5.32 -5.63 19.68
C LEU A 28 6.19 -4.37 19.73
N ALA A 29 6.34 -3.66 18.61
CA ALA A 29 7.10 -2.42 18.55
C ALA A 29 6.42 -1.36 17.66
N LEU A 30 6.60 -0.10 18.04
CA LEU A 30 6.14 1.06 17.26
C LEU A 30 7.31 2.00 17.01
N GLU A 31 7.49 2.44 15.76
CA GLU A 31 8.35 3.59 15.46
C GLU A 31 7.51 4.83 15.26
N ILE A 32 7.83 5.92 15.96
CA ILE A 32 7.29 7.25 15.69
C ILE A 32 8.38 8.08 15.01
N PHE A 33 8.18 8.35 13.72
CA PHE A 33 9.18 8.99 12.86
C PHE A 33 8.91 10.48 12.68
N PHE A 34 9.83 11.32 13.16
CA PHE A 34 9.80 12.78 13.09
C PHE A 34 10.66 13.26 11.93
N GLY A 35 10.06 13.39 10.75
CA GLY A 35 10.74 13.83 9.54
C GLY A 35 10.01 14.96 8.84
N ASN A 36 10.49 15.31 7.65
CA ASN A 36 9.71 16.13 6.72
C ASN A 36 8.46 15.39 6.26
N PRO A 37 7.39 16.12 5.88
CA PRO A 37 6.23 15.47 5.29
C PRO A 37 6.68 14.74 4.03
N ILE A 38 6.35 13.45 3.97
CA ILE A 38 6.61 12.63 2.79
C ILE A 38 5.50 12.97 1.79
N ASP A 39 5.87 13.26 0.55
CA ASP A 39 4.87 13.29 -0.53
C ASP A 39 4.42 11.85 -0.78
N LEU A 40 3.21 11.56 -0.32
CA LEU A 40 2.58 10.24 -0.43
C LEU A 40 1.79 10.11 -1.74
N GLY A 41 1.82 11.17 -2.56
CA GLY A 41 1.17 11.27 -3.85
C GLY A 41 -0.29 10.86 -3.81
N PHE A 42 -0.66 10.06 -4.80
CA PHE A 42 -1.99 9.48 -4.96
C PHE A 42 -2.52 8.76 -3.71
N SER A 43 -1.65 8.09 -2.96
CA SER A 43 -2.03 7.27 -1.79
C SER A 43 -2.73 8.08 -0.68
N ALA A 44 -2.44 9.38 -0.57
CA ALA A 44 -3.04 10.24 0.44
C ALA A 44 -4.44 10.74 0.08
N ILE A 45 -4.79 10.80 -1.21
CA ILE A 45 -6.06 11.36 -1.70
C ILE A 45 -7.26 10.64 -1.10
N PHE A 46 -7.22 9.31 -1.01
CA PHE A 46 -8.33 8.53 -0.44
C PHE A 46 -8.30 8.40 1.08
N ILE A 47 -7.20 8.81 1.72
CA ILE A 47 -7.04 8.78 3.18
C ILE A 47 -7.55 10.10 3.79
N LYS A 48 -7.28 11.24 3.14
CA LYS A 48 -7.53 12.56 3.72
C LYS A 48 -8.23 13.57 2.80
N ASP A 49 -8.68 13.16 1.60
CA ASP A 49 -9.19 14.06 0.55
C ASP A 49 -8.19 15.17 0.13
N ASN A 50 -6.92 15.08 0.57
CA ASN A 50 -5.83 16.01 0.28
C ASN A 50 -4.50 15.24 0.23
N SER A 51 -3.62 15.60 -0.71
CA SER A 51 -2.37 14.86 -0.96
C SER A 51 -1.24 15.15 0.04
N LEU A 52 -1.33 16.26 0.78
CA LEU A 52 -0.30 16.70 1.72
C LEU A 52 -0.82 16.76 3.16
N PRO A 53 -0.02 16.35 4.16
CA PRO A 53 -0.40 16.53 5.55
C PRO A 53 -0.34 17.99 5.99
N ASP A 54 -1.45 18.50 6.53
CA ASP A 54 -1.59 19.92 6.90
C ASP A 54 -0.81 20.33 8.15
N ARG A 55 -0.56 19.40 9.09
CA ARG A 55 0.15 19.66 10.35
C ARG A 55 0.74 18.41 10.97
N GLU A 56 1.72 18.61 11.85
CA GLU A 56 2.24 17.55 12.73
C GLU A 56 1.24 17.22 13.85
N LEU A 57 1.37 16.02 14.40
CA LEU A 57 0.63 15.54 15.56
C LEU A 57 0.96 16.39 16.79
N SER A 58 -0.06 16.69 17.57
CA SER A 58 0.09 17.31 18.88
C SER A 58 0.60 16.28 19.89
N TYR A 59 1.14 16.78 21.01
CA TYR A 59 1.55 15.91 22.11
C TYR A 59 0.40 15.00 22.59
N LYS A 60 -0.83 15.53 22.65
CA LYS A 60 -2.02 14.75 23.03
C LYS A 60 -2.25 13.57 22.08
N GLU A 61 -2.21 13.81 20.77
CA GLU A 61 -2.41 12.74 19.77
C GLU A 61 -1.29 11.69 19.83
N ILE A 62 -0.06 12.09 20.17
CA ILE A 62 1.04 11.15 20.42
C ILE A 62 0.77 10.31 21.69
N MET A 63 0.28 10.91 22.78
CA MET A 63 -0.10 10.15 23.98
C MET A 63 -1.24 9.16 23.67
N ASP A 64 -2.27 9.60 22.95
CA ASP A 64 -3.40 8.76 22.55
C ASP A 64 -2.92 7.57 21.69
N LEU A 65 -2.01 7.81 20.74
CA LEU A 65 -1.35 6.77 19.95
C LEU A 65 -0.56 5.78 20.82
N ILE A 66 0.20 6.26 21.81
CA ILE A 66 0.99 5.40 22.71
C ILE A 66 0.06 4.49 23.53
N ILE A 67 -1.06 5.03 24.04
CA ILE A 67 -2.07 4.25 24.78
C ILE A 67 -2.68 3.18 23.87
N GLU A 68 -3.10 3.56 22.67
CA GLU A 68 -3.67 2.64 21.70
C GLU A 68 -2.67 1.51 21.35
N ALA A 69 -1.43 1.86 21.05
CA ALA A 69 -0.40 0.90 20.74
C ALA A 69 -0.09 -0.02 21.94
N LYS A 70 -0.12 0.50 23.19
CA LYS A 70 0.03 -0.33 24.39
C LYS A 70 -1.09 -1.36 24.51
N ALA A 71 -2.33 -0.99 24.18
CA ALA A 71 -3.45 -1.93 24.13
C ALA A 71 -3.28 -3.01 23.03
N LEU A 72 -2.52 -2.70 21.97
CA LEU A 72 -2.12 -3.65 20.92
C LEU A 72 -0.90 -4.51 21.27
N GLY A 73 -0.30 -4.31 22.45
CA GLY A 73 0.75 -5.17 23.01
C GLY A 73 2.18 -4.70 22.83
N ILE A 74 2.40 -3.43 22.46
CA ILE A 74 3.78 -2.94 22.27
C ILE A 74 4.57 -3.06 23.58
N ARG A 75 5.84 -3.44 23.43
CA ARG A 75 6.83 -3.45 24.50
C ARG A 75 7.93 -2.43 24.28
N LYS A 76 8.06 -1.94 23.04
CA LYS A 76 9.13 -1.02 22.64
C LYS A 76 8.59 0.10 21.74
N ILE A 77 9.03 1.33 21.99
CA ILE A 77 8.85 2.48 21.09
C ILE A 77 10.21 3.01 20.68
N ALA A 78 10.38 3.24 19.37
CA ALA A 78 11.49 4.03 18.86
C ALA A 78 10.99 5.41 18.42
N PHE A 79 11.59 6.46 18.95
CA PHE A 79 11.43 7.82 18.45
C PHE A 79 12.63 8.12 17.54
N THR A 80 12.36 8.41 16.27
CA THR A 80 13.38 8.47 15.22
C THR A 80 13.17 9.69 14.31
N GLY A 81 14.14 9.95 13.44
CA GLY A 81 14.08 11.01 12.42
C GLY A 81 14.78 12.29 12.85
N GLU A 82 15.30 13.02 11.87
CA GLU A 82 16.13 14.22 12.05
C GLU A 82 15.45 15.33 12.89
N LYS A 83 14.11 15.38 12.91
CA LYS A 83 13.34 16.38 13.67
C LYS A 83 12.94 15.91 15.07
N ALA A 84 13.25 14.67 15.44
CA ALA A 84 12.86 14.14 16.75
C ALA A 84 13.48 14.95 17.90
N ALA A 85 14.73 15.39 17.74
CA ALA A 85 15.44 16.16 18.75
C ALA A 85 14.93 17.62 18.90
N SER A 86 14.33 18.18 17.85
CA SER A 86 13.76 19.53 17.87
C SER A 86 12.28 19.57 18.23
N CYS A 87 11.62 18.41 18.30
CA CYS A 87 10.24 18.28 18.76
C CYS A 87 10.12 18.73 20.23
N SER A 88 9.26 19.73 20.49
CA SER A 88 9.15 20.38 21.80
C SER A 88 8.69 19.45 22.92
N TYR A 89 7.87 18.44 22.61
CA TYR A 89 7.30 17.51 23.58
C TYR A 89 8.02 16.16 23.63
N ILE A 90 9.16 15.99 22.94
CA ILE A 90 9.82 14.68 22.83
C ILE A 90 10.22 14.09 24.18
N LYS A 91 10.68 14.93 25.11
CA LYS A 91 11.08 14.49 26.46
C LYS A 91 9.87 14.00 27.25
N ASP A 92 8.74 14.68 27.10
CA ASP A 92 7.50 14.32 27.80
C ASP A 92 6.90 13.05 27.20
N ALA A 93 6.98 12.85 25.88
CA ALA A 93 6.59 11.60 25.22
C ALA A 93 7.46 10.42 25.66
N ILE A 94 8.78 10.58 25.77
CA ILE A 94 9.69 9.55 26.27
C ILE A 94 9.36 9.19 27.73
N SER A 95 9.18 10.20 28.59
CA SER A 95 8.81 9.99 30.00
C SER A 95 7.46 9.29 30.13
N TYR A 96 6.48 9.69 29.32
CA TYR A 96 5.16 9.08 29.30
C TYR A 96 5.22 7.61 28.88
N SER A 97 5.90 7.27 27.78
CA SER A 97 6.08 5.88 27.35
C SER A 97 6.73 5.01 28.44
N ARG A 98 7.77 5.51 29.11
CA ARG A 98 8.42 4.79 30.22
C ARG A 98 7.49 4.57 31.41
N SER A 99 6.61 5.54 31.70
CA SER A 99 5.63 5.40 32.79
C SER A 99 4.61 4.28 32.54
N LEU A 100 4.44 3.86 31.29
CA LEU A 100 3.59 2.75 30.87
C LEU A 100 4.35 1.42 30.72
N ASP A 101 5.56 1.33 31.28
CA ASP A 101 6.43 0.14 31.19
C ASP A 101 6.67 -0.26 29.72
N ILE A 102 7.11 0.71 28.92
CA ILE A 102 7.50 0.54 27.52
C ILE A 102 8.98 0.91 27.38
N ASP A 103 9.75 0.02 26.77
CA ASP A 103 11.15 0.28 26.45
C ASP A 103 11.23 1.39 25.39
N VAL A 104 12.07 2.40 25.63
CA VAL A 104 12.19 3.54 24.72
C VAL A 104 13.58 3.63 24.12
N ILE A 105 13.63 3.69 22.80
CA ILE A 105 14.81 4.01 22.01
C ILE A 105 14.63 5.41 21.43
N PHE A 106 15.67 6.23 21.50
CA PHE A 106 15.71 7.55 20.87
C PHE A 106 16.92 7.63 19.92
N LEU A 107 16.64 7.73 18.62
CA LEU A 107 17.67 7.83 17.58
C LEU A 107 17.66 9.24 17.01
N LYS A 108 18.76 9.97 17.23
CA LYS A 108 18.91 11.38 16.82
C LYS A 108 19.18 11.56 15.33
N ASP A 109 19.77 10.56 14.69
CA ASP A 109 20.15 10.59 13.28
C ASP A 109 19.31 9.60 12.48
N ASP A 110 19.08 9.91 11.21
CA ASP A 110 18.53 8.94 10.26
C ASP A 110 19.43 7.71 10.23
N TYR A 111 18.86 6.55 10.50
CA TYR A 111 19.57 5.29 10.43
C TYR A 111 19.35 4.67 9.07
N ASN A 112 20.45 4.33 8.40
CA ASN A 112 20.38 3.58 7.17
C ASN A 112 20.04 2.11 7.48
N LEU A 113 18.87 1.67 7.02
CA LEU A 113 18.52 0.26 6.98
C LEU A 113 19.44 -0.46 5.99
N SER A 114 20.53 -1.04 6.47
CA SER A 114 21.29 -1.99 5.67
C SER A 114 20.56 -3.34 5.73
N ALA A 115 20.11 -3.81 4.57
CA ALA A 115 19.64 -5.17 4.42
C ALA A 115 20.84 -6.15 4.27
N ASN A 116 22.06 -5.67 4.51
CA ASN A 116 23.30 -6.31 4.08
C ASN A 116 23.65 -7.49 4.97
N SER A 117 23.42 -8.67 4.42
CA SER A 117 24.05 -9.95 4.73
C SER A 117 25.12 -10.27 3.68
N GLU A 118 25.82 -11.39 3.85
CA GLU A 118 26.67 -11.96 2.80
C GLU A 118 25.95 -12.02 1.45
N ASN A 119 26.64 -11.59 0.39
CA ASN A 119 26.16 -11.62 -0.99
C ASN A 119 24.86 -10.82 -1.28
N ASN A 120 24.49 -9.84 -0.46
CA ASN A 120 23.27 -9.03 -0.61
C ASN A 120 21.96 -9.85 -0.60
N ILE A 121 21.94 -11.01 0.07
CA ILE A 121 20.73 -11.85 0.22
C ILE A 121 20.13 -11.58 1.61
N PRO A 122 19.26 -10.57 1.78
CA PRO A 122 18.84 -10.16 3.11
C PRO A 122 18.16 -11.31 3.85
N PRO A 123 18.40 -11.48 5.16
CA PRO A 123 17.66 -12.44 5.97
C PRO A 123 16.17 -12.05 5.95
N LEU A 124 15.30 -13.01 6.26
CA LEU A 124 13.86 -12.77 6.37
C LEU A 124 13.58 -11.52 7.23
N CYS A 125 13.04 -10.47 6.61
CA CYS A 125 12.66 -9.25 7.30
C CYS A 125 11.30 -9.44 7.98
N ALA A 126 11.31 -9.68 9.30
CA ALA A 126 10.09 -9.86 10.08
C ALA A 126 9.44 -8.54 10.56
N ARG A 127 9.98 -7.38 10.15
CA ARG A 127 9.59 -6.07 10.69
C ARG A 127 8.08 -5.80 10.60
N HIS A 128 7.50 -6.04 9.43
CA HIS A 128 6.07 -5.84 9.15
C HIS A 128 5.16 -6.81 9.94
N ARG A 129 5.72 -7.85 10.56
CA ARG A 129 4.94 -8.81 11.35
C ARG A 129 4.68 -8.33 12.77
N PHE A 130 5.64 -7.63 13.36
CA PHE A 130 5.59 -7.23 14.77
C PHE A 130 5.70 -5.72 15.00
N SER A 131 5.89 -4.92 13.95
CA SER A 131 6.02 -3.47 14.08
C SER A 131 5.43 -2.71 12.90
N CYS A 132 5.12 -1.43 13.15
CA CYS A 132 4.79 -0.44 12.13
C CYS A 132 5.50 0.88 12.40
N VAL A 133 5.39 1.82 11.47
CA VAL A 133 5.85 3.20 11.64
C VAL A 133 4.62 4.11 11.64
N VAL A 134 4.61 5.10 12.51
CA VAL A 134 3.69 6.24 12.43
C VAL A 134 4.52 7.50 12.25
N THR A 135 4.27 8.25 11.18
CA THR A 135 4.97 9.52 10.96
C THR A 135 4.47 10.58 11.93
N SER A 136 5.25 11.66 12.12
CA SER A 136 4.82 12.85 12.88
C SER A 136 3.60 13.55 12.27
N TYR A 137 3.11 13.11 11.11
CA TYR A 137 1.90 13.58 10.44
C TYR A 137 0.73 12.57 10.53
N GLY A 138 0.91 11.49 11.29
CA GLY A 138 -0.12 10.48 11.57
C GLY A 138 -0.24 9.35 10.56
N TYR A 139 0.53 9.36 9.47
CA TYR A 139 0.48 8.27 8.49
C TYR A 139 1.11 6.99 9.03
N VAL A 140 0.40 5.88 8.88
CA VAL A 140 0.88 4.55 9.25
C VAL A 140 1.58 3.94 8.03
N LEU A 141 2.84 3.54 8.19
CA LEU A 141 3.61 2.84 7.17
C LEU A 141 3.94 1.41 7.66
N PRO A 142 4.03 0.44 6.74
CA PRO A 142 4.36 -0.94 7.09
C PRO A 142 5.80 -1.05 7.60
N CYS A 143 6.76 -0.30 7.02
CA CYS A 143 8.10 -0.11 7.56
C CYS A 143 8.74 1.20 7.03
N PRO A 144 9.88 1.65 7.57
CA PRO A 144 10.56 2.86 7.10
C PRO A 144 11.16 2.72 5.71
N GLY A 145 11.28 1.50 5.18
CA GLY A 145 11.74 1.28 3.81
C GLY A 145 10.62 1.32 2.77
N LEU A 146 9.38 1.07 3.16
CA LEU A 146 8.23 0.91 2.28
C LEU A 146 7.24 2.05 2.51
N HIS A 147 7.37 3.09 1.69
CA HIS A 147 6.65 4.36 1.82
C HIS A 147 5.27 4.30 1.17
N ILE A 148 4.48 3.29 1.54
CA ILE A 148 3.07 3.17 1.15
C ILE A 148 2.24 3.39 2.42
N PRO A 149 1.45 4.47 2.50
CA PRO A 149 0.53 4.70 3.61
C PRO A 149 -0.56 3.64 3.65
N LEU A 150 -0.75 3.08 4.83
CA LEU A 150 -1.84 2.15 5.12
C LEU A 150 -3.10 2.89 5.59
N GLY A 151 -2.92 4.08 6.16
CA GLY A 151 -3.96 4.92 6.73
C GLY A 151 -3.36 6.10 7.50
N ASN A 152 -4.21 6.87 8.18
CA ASN A 152 -3.79 7.96 9.06
C ASN A 152 -4.54 7.90 10.39
N ILE A 153 -3.81 7.97 11.50
CA ILE A 153 -4.37 7.86 12.86
C ILE A 153 -5.30 9.02 13.25
N LEU A 154 -5.26 10.13 12.51
CA LEU A 154 -6.20 11.25 12.67
C LEU A 154 -7.60 10.93 12.13
N ASN A 155 -7.72 9.90 11.29
CA ASN A 155 -8.95 9.54 10.60
C ASN A 155 -9.49 8.17 11.05
N GLN A 156 -8.61 7.26 11.48
CA GLN A 156 -8.94 5.89 11.83
C GLN A 156 -8.07 5.41 13.00
N LYS A 157 -8.58 4.50 13.83
CA LYS A 157 -7.78 3.84 14.87
C LYS A 157 -6.61 3.08 14.27
N LEU A 158 -5.45 3.11 14.92
CA LEU A 158 -4.29 2.30 14.53
C LEU A 158 -4.66 0.81 14.43
N SER A 159 -5.47 0.30 15.36
CA SER A 159 -5.92 -1.10 15.33
C SER A 159 -6.60 -1.46 14.02
N ASP A 160 -7.49 -0.58 13.54
CA ASP A 160 -8.31 -0.84 12.36
C ASP A 160 -7.47 -0.67 11.08
N ILE A 161 -6.54 0.30 11.05
CA ILE A 161 -5.59 0.48 9.94
C ILE A 161 -4.73 -0.78 9.76
N LEU A 162 -4.18 -1.31 10.86
CA LEU A 162 -3.31 -2.49 10.81
C LEU A 162 -4.10 -3.76 10.44
N LYS A 163 -5.34 -3.86 10.93
CA LYS A 163 -6.24 -4.97 10.68
C LYS A 163 -6.71 -5.02 9.22
N ASP A 164 -7.11 -3.90 8.66
CA ASP A 164 -7.79 -3.84 7.36
C ASP A 164 -6.81 -3.67 6.17
N SER A 165 -5.51 -3.57 6.43
CA SER A 165 -4.49 -3.37 5.39
C SER A 165 -4.27 -4.64 4.56
N GLU A 166 -4.60 -4.54 3.26
CA GLU A 166 -4.31 -5.59 2.28
C GLU A 166 -2.79 -5.74 2.05
N ILE A 167 -2.02 -4.65 2.20
CA ILE A 167 -0.56 -4.70 2.06
C ILE A 167 0.07 -5.44 3.23
N LEU A 168 -0.32 -5.15 4.47
CA LEU A 168 0.19 -5.89 5.62
C LEU A 168 -0.17 -7.37 5.56
N CYS A 169 -1.38 -7.71 5.11
CA CYS A 169 -1.75 -9.11 4.88
C CYS A 169 -0.78 -9.78 3.90
N ASP A 170 -0.56 -9.21 2.70
CA ASP A 170 0.38 -9.78 1.74
C ASP A 170 1.82 -9.90 2.30
N LEU A 171 2.27 -8.90 3.06
CA LEU A 171 3.61 -8.88 3.65
C LEU A 171 3.76 -9.95 4.75
N LYS A 172 2.70 -10.26 5.48
CA LYS A 172 2.68 -11.26 6.56
C LYS A 172 2.57 -12.68 6.01
N ASP A 173 1.71 -12.89 5.00
CA ASP A 173 1.64 -14.13 4.21
C ASP A 173 3.00 -14.48 3.61
N GLY A 174 3.78 -13.44 3.29
CA GLY A 174 5.18 -13.58 2.98
C GLY A 174 5.37 -14.28 1.65
N THR A 175 6.09 -15.38 1.67
CA THR A 175 6.80 -15.93 0.50
C THR A 175 5.85 -16.51 -0.55
N SER A 176 4.62 -16.85 -0.17
CA SER A 176 3.55 -17.30 -1.06
C SER A 176 3.12 -16.23 -2.07
N ARG A 177 3.26 -14.95 -1.74
CA ARG A 177 2.81 -13.80 -2.55
C ARG A 177 3.92 -13.16 -3.39
N ILE A 178 5.19 -13.54 -3.18
CA ILE A 178 6.30 -12.98 -3.97
C ILE A 178 6.15 -13.34 -5.44
N LYS A 179 6.43 -12.35 -6.29
CA LYS A 179 6.44 -12.47 -7.75
C LYS A 179 7.84 -12.68 -8.32
N GLY A 180 7.88 -13.19 -9.55
CA GLY A 180 9.11 -13.35 -10.33
C GLY A 180 10.02 -14.48 -9.81
N PRO A 181 11.34 -14.42 -10.09
CA PRO A 181 12.26 -15.51 -9.80
C PRO A 181 12.37 -15.85 -8.30
N CYS A 182 12.09 -14.90 -7.40
CA CYS A 182 12.11 -15.14 -5.97
C CYS A 182 11.03 -16.15 -5.50
N ARG A 183 9.94 -16.37 -6.27
CA ARG A 183 8.87 -17.32 -5.91
C ARG A 183 9.33 -18.78 -5.89
N ILE A 184 10.20 -19.15 -6.83
CA ILE A 184 10.74 -20.51 -6.99
C ILE A 184 12.19 -20.63 -6.51
N CYS A 185 12.70 -19.60 -5.84
CA CYS A 185 14.06 -19.58 -5.34
C CYS A 185 14.25 -20.61 -4.22
N GLU A 186 15.39 -21.29 -4.19
CA GLU A 186 15.76 -22.20 -3.10
C GLU A 186 15.76 -21.52 -1.70
N ASN A 187 15.97 -20.20 -1.66
CA ASN A 187 15.91 -19.41 -0.43
C ASN A 187 14.50 -18.89 -0.10
N ALA A 188 13.47 -19.24 -0.87
CA ALA A 188 12.14 -18.66 -0.72
C ALA A 188 11.53 -18.90 0.67
N GLN A 189 11.95 -19.91 1.44
CA GLN A 189 11.43 -20.13 2.79
C GLN A 189 12.10 -19.26 3.87
N THR A 190 13.31 -18.74 3.60
CA THR A 190 14.14 -18.04 4.60
C THR A 190 14.55 -16.64 4.17
N CYS A 191 14.18 -16.23 2.96
CA CYS A 191 14.42 -14.92 2.39
C CYS A 191 13.13 -14.40 1.76
N TYR A 192 12.84 -13.14 2.05
CA TYR A 192 11.72 -12.41 1.47
C TYR A 192 12.17 -11.10 0.81
N GLY A 193 13.48 -10.88 0.64
CA GLY A 193 14.01 -9.62 0.07
C GLY A 193 13.65 -8.36 0.87
N CYS A 194 14.17 -7.20 0.45
CA CYS A 194 13.72 -5.92 0.98
C CYS A 194 12.53 -5.38 0.15
N ARG A 195 11.35 -5.39 0.77
CA ARG A 195 10.09 -4.93 0.16
C ARG A 195 10.10 -3.45 -0.21
N GLY A 196 10.72 -2.63 0.64
CA GLY A 196 10.95 -1.22 0.37
C GLY A 196 11.83 -0.97 -0.85
N ARG A 197 12.87 -1.79 -1.07
CA ARG A 197 13.72 -1.71 -2.27
C ARG A 197 12.98 -2.18 -3.52
N ALA A 198 12.26 -3.30 -3.43
CA ALA A 198 11.44 -3.80 -4.53
C ALA A 198 10.44 -2.71 -4.98
N TYR A 199 9.69 -2.12 -4.05
CA TYR A 199 8.75 -1.05 -4.35
C TYR A 199 9.44 0.20 -4.92
N ARG A 200 10.54 0.67 -4.33
CA ARG A 200 11.25 1.87 -4.82
C ARG A 200 11.73 1.74 -6.27
N ILE A 201 12.15 0.55 -6.68
CA ILE A 201 12.70 0.33 -8.01
C ILE A 201 11.61 -0.04 -9.02
N THR A 202 10.60 -0.82 -8.60
CA THR A 202 9.64 -1.44 -9.52
C THR A 202 8.22 -0.91 -9.40
N GLY A 203 7.88 -0.17 -8.35
CA GLY A 203 6.50 0.19 -8.02
C GLY A 203 5.66 -0.97 -7.47
N ASP A 204 6.21 -2.19 -7.38
CA ASP A 204 5.54 -3.37 -6.83
C ASP A 204 6.27 -3.89 -5.59
N TYR A 205 5.63 -3.77 -4.43
CA TYR A 205 6.20 -4.27 -3.17
C TYR A 205 6.28 -5.80 -3.13
N LEU A 206 5.60 -6.55 -4.01
CA LEU A 206 5.72 -8.00 -4.12
C LEU A 206 6.74 -8.47 -5.17
N SER A 207 7.36 -7.54 -5.91
CA SER A 207 8.38 -7.88 -6.90
C SER A 207 9.67 -8.43 -6.26
N SER A 208 10.52 -9.02 -7.09
CA SER A 208 11.83 -9.52 -6.66
C SER A 208 12.74 -8.36 -6.23
N ASP A 209 13.52 -8.52 -5.15
CA ASP A 209 14.49 -7.51 -4.74
C ASP A 209 15.67 -7.50 -5.72
N LEU A 210 15.70 -6.53 -6.63
CA LEU A 210 16.76 -6.36 -7.64
C LEU A 210 18.15 -6.09 -7.03
N MET A 211 18.17 -5.80 -5.73
CA MET A 211 19.33 -5.73 -4.85
C MET A 211 20.13 -7.02 -4.70
N CYS A 212 19.43 -8.15 -4.80
CA CYS A 212 19.96 -9.48 -4.55
C CYS A 212 20.96 -9.88 -5.64
N ILE A 213 22.07 -10.55 -5.27
CA ILE A 213 23.07 -11.02 -6.26
C ILE A 213 22.46 -11.93 -7.34
N LYS A 214 21.45 -12.74 -6.98
CA LYS A 214 20.73 -13.63 -7.91
C LYS A 214 19.85 -12.87 -8.90
N ASN A 215 19.47 -11.62 -8.57
CA ASN A 215 18.64 -10.76 -9.43
C ASN A 215 19.46 -9.65 -10.11
N LYS A 216 20.66 -9.32 -9.60
CA LYS A 216 21.55 -8.27 -10.15
C LYS A 216 22.15 -8.62 -11.51
N SER A 217 22.37 -9.91 -11.79
CA SER A 217 23.25 -10.36 -12.87
C SER A 217 22.55 -10.81 -14.17
N GLY A 218 21.23 -10.57 -14.31
CA GLY A 218 20.54 -10.61 -15.60
C GLY A 218 19.55 -11.76 -15.84
N GLY A 219 18.60 -11.50 -16.74
CA GLY A 219 17.87 -12.51 -17.52
C GLY A 219 16.35 -12.61 -17.30
N HIS A 220 15.83 -12.14 -16.18
CA HIS A 220 14.40 -12.31 -15.87
C HIS A 220 13.61 -11.01 -16.09
N GLU A 221 12.53 -11.08 -16.88
CA GLU A 221 11.56 -10.00 -17.00
C GLU A 221 10.99 -9.70 -15.61
N THR A 222 11.40 -8.56 -15.06
CA THR A 222 10.88 -8.07 -13.79
C THR A 222 9.86 -7.00 -14.11
N VAL A 223 8.62 -7.28 -13.76
CA VAL A 223 7.51 -6.36 -13.98
C VAL A 223 7.75 -5.11 -13.13
N SER A 224 7.68 -3.94 -13.77
CA SER A 224 7.79 -2.63 -13.13
C SER A 224 6.69 -1.72 -13.61
N LEU A 225 6.22 -0.83 -12.74
CA LEU A 225 5.24 0.19 -13.05
C LEU A 225 5.95 1.48 -13.53
N PRO A 226 5.33 2.22 -14.48
CA PRO A 226 4.06 1.93 -15.13
C PRO A 226 4.14 0.74 -16.10
N LEU A 227 3.08 -0.07 -16.20
CA LEU A 227 3.00 -1.13 -17.24
C LEU A 227 1.69 -1.12 -18.03
N PRO A 228 1.70 -1.59 -19.30
CA PRO A 228 0.49 -1.79 -20.08
C PRO A 228 -0.48 -2.77 -19.40
N VAL A 229 -1.77 -2.46 -19.38
CA VAL A 229 -2.79 -3.37 -18.81
C VAL A 229 -3.12 -4.59 -19.70
N ASP A 230 -2.44 -4.72 -20.85
CA ASP A 230 -2.56 -5.90 -21.70
C ASP A 230 -2.14 -7.17 -20.95
N GLY A 231 -2.98 -8.20 -20.99
CA GLY A 231 -2.76 -9.44 -20.23
C GLY A 231 -3.02 -9.34 -18.72
N ILE A 232 -3.30 -8.15 -18.19
CA ILE A 232 -3.64 -7.95 -16.76
C ILE A 232 -5.15 -7.99 -16.55
N ILE A 233 -5.90 -7.39 -17.47
CA ILE A 233 -7.36 -7.34 -17.42
C ILE A 233 -7.96 -8.17 -18.57
N PRO A 234 -9.16 -8.75 -18.38
CA PRO A 234 -9.78 -9.62 -19.38
C PRO A 234 -10.23 -8.86 -20.65
N GLN A 235 -10.51 -7.56 -20.54
CA GLN A 235 -10.97 -6.73 -21.66
C GLN A 235 -9.88 -6.62 -22.74
N LYS A 236 -10.31 -6.71 -24.00
CA LYS A 236 -9.46 -6.54 -25.19
C LYS A 236 -9.89 -5.31 -26.01
N PRO A 237 -9.00 -4.70 -26.80
CA PRO A 237 -9.39 -3.66 -27.74
C PRO A 237 -10.52 -4.13 -28.67
N PRO A 238 -11.48 -3.26 -29.04
CA PRO A 238 -11.56 -1.84 -28.70
C PRO A 238 -12.20 -1.54 -27.33
N MET A 239 -12.70 -2.56 -26.62
CA MET A 239 -13.36 -2.37 -25.32
C MET A 239 -12.41 -2.11 -24.16
N ARG A 240 -11.13 -2.48 -24.30
CA ARG A 240 -10.09 -2.05 -23.36
C ARG A 240 -9.73 -0.59 -23.60
N ILE A 241 -10.10 0.28 -22.66
CA ILE A 241 -9.92 1.72 -22.78
C ILE A 241 -8.86 2.29 -21.84
N ILE A 242 -8.43 1.53 -20.82
CA ILE A 242 -7.21 1.87 -20.06
C ILE A 242 -5.97 1.41 -20.80
N ASP A 243 -4.93 2.24 -20.81
CA ASP A 243 -3.65 1.91 -21.43
C ASP A 243 -2.65 1.33 -20.41
N THR A 244 -2.46 1.99 -19.26
CA THR A 244 -1.42 1.61 -18.27
C THR A 244 -1.93 1.59 -16.84
N LEU A 245 -1.36 0.69 -16.04
CA LEU A 245 -1.36 0.75 -14.59
C LEU A 245 -0.08 1.48 -14.17
N ASP A 246 -0.22 2.61 -13.49
CA ASP A 246 0.89 3.53 -13.23
C ASP A 246 1.46 3.41 -11.83
N THR A 247 0.60 3.23 -10.82
CA THR A 247 1.02 3.20 -9.42
C THR A 247 0.04 2.37 -8.59
N LEU A 248 0.57 1.70 -7.58
CA LEU A 248 -0.19 0.94 -6.59
C LEU A 248 -0.02 1.56 -5.20
N ALA A 249 -1.08 1.51 -4.41
CA ALA A 249 -1.06 1.89 -3.01
C ALA A 249 -2.02 1.00 -2.20
N GLU A 250 -2.19 1.28 -0.91
CA GLU A 250 -3.11 0.53 -0.07
C GLU A 250 -4.53 0.57 -0.66
N ARG A 251 -5.04 -0.60 -1.04
CA ARG A 251 -6.38 -0.79 -1.62
C ARG A 251 -6.69 0.10 -2.84
N SER A 252 -5.67 0.61 -3.52
CA SER A 252 -5.83 1.61 -4.57
C SER A 252 -4.83 1.48 -5.72
N ALA A 253 -5.20 2.06 -6.86
CA ALA A 253 -4.36 2.14 -8.05
C ALA A 253 -4.63 3.43 -8.82
N SER A 254 -3.62 3.90 -9.54
CA SER A 254 -3.74 4.91 -10.60
C SER A 254 -3.44 4.29 -11.95
N CYS A 255 -4.25 4.63 -12.94
CA CYS A 255 -4.12 4.21 -14.32
C CYS A 255 -4.15 5.42 -15.27
N SER A 256 -3.61 5.26 -16.47
CA SER A 256 -3.66 6.28 -17.52
C SER A 256 -4.48 5.81 -18.72
N VAL A 257 -5.17 6.77 -19.33
CA VAL A 257 -6.00 6.61 -20.53
C VAL A 257 -5.62 7.68 -21.55
N LEU A 258 -5.36 7.28 -22.78
CA LEU A 258 -5.33 8.15 -23.95
C LEU A 258 -6.65 7.98 -24.71
N ILE A 259 -7.44 9.04 -24.79
CA ILE A 259 -8.72 9.01 -25.51
C ILE A 259 -8.45 8.97 -27.01
N LYS A 260 -8.67 7.81 -27.64
CA LYS A 260 -8.48 7.61 -29.09
C LYS A 260 -9.80 7.84 -29.82
N LYS A 261 -9.72 8.35 -31.05
CA LYS A 261 -10.90 8.66 -31.88
C LYS A 261 -11.75 7.42 -32.22
N ASP A 262 -11.14 6.25 -32.22
CA ASP A 262 -11.74 4.96 -32.55
C ASP A 262 -12.23 4.19 -31.30
N MET A 263 -12.20 4.81 -30.12
CA MET A 263 -12.79 4.21 -28.92
C MET A 263 -14.32 4.10 -29.06
N PRO A 264 -14.94 3.06 -28.49
CA PRO A 264 -16.38 2.80 -28.63
C PRO A 264 -17.29 3.80 -27.89
N PHE A 265 -16.70 4.75 -27.15
CA PHE A 265 -17.39 5.74 -26.33
C PHE A 265 -17.13 7.18 -26.79
N ILE A 266 -16.82 7.36 -28.08
CA ILE A 266 -16.63 8.68 -28.69
C ILE A 266 -17.89 9.05 -29.45
N GLU A 267 -18.45 10.21 -29.11
CA GLU A 267 -19.59 10.81 -29.79
C GLU A 267 -19.15 11.44 -31.13
N ASP A 268 -20.11 11.74 -32.00
CA ASP A 268 -19.84 12.35 -33.32
C ASP A 268 -19.10 13.69 -33.24
N ASP A 269 -19.28 14.44 -32.15
CA ASP A 269 -18.58 15.71 -31.88
C ASP A 269 -17.15 15.53 -31.33
N GLY A 270 -16.70 14.28 -31.15
CA GLY A 270 -15.40 13.93 -30.60
C GLY A 270 -15.31 13.96 -29.08
N SER A 271 -16.43 14.23 -28.38
CA SER A 271 -16.50 14.15 -26.92
C SER A 271 -16.66 12.71 -26.44
N VAL A 272 -16.26 12.48 -25.18
CA VAL A 272 -16.39 11.18 -24.52
C VAL A 272 -17.78 11.04 -23.90
N ASP A 273 -18.47 9.93 -24.19
CA ASP A 273 -19.71 9.55 -23.50
C ASP A 273 -19.45 9.41 -21.99
N ASN A 274 -20.35 9.96 -21.18
CA ASN A 274 -20.29 9.88 -19.72
C ASN A 274 -20.19 8.44 -19.20
N VAL A 275 -20.74 7.45 -19.91
CA VAL A 275 -20.63 6.02 -19.55
C VAL A 275 -19.18 5.54 -19.58
N ALA A 276 -18.32 6.14 -20.42
CA ALA A 276 -16.91 5.78 -20.50
C ALA A 276 -16.18 5.97 -19.16
N TYR A 277 -16.56 6.98 -18.38
CA TYR A 277 -15.94 7.22 -17.07
C TYR A 277 -16.20 6.08 -16.08
N LEU A 278 -17.38 5.46 -16.13
CA LEU A 278 -17.66 4.27 -15.32
C LEU A 278 -16.83 3.07 -15.78
N GLU A 279 -16.72 2.88 -17.10
CA GLU A 279 -15.92 1.80 -17.67
C GLU A 279 -14.43 1.97 -17.33
N MET A 280 -13.91 3.21 -17.35
CA MET A 280 -12.56 3.53 -16.87
C MET A 280 -12.39 3.12 -15.41
N ILE A 281 -13.30 3.51 -14.52
CA ILE A 281 -13.22 3.13 -13.10
C ILE A 281 -13.27 1.59 -12.94
N ALA A 282 -14.14 0.90 -13.70
CA ALA A 282 -14.27 -0.55 -13.66
C ALA A 282 -13.00 -1.27 -14.16
N GLN A 283 -12.41 -0.83 -15.27
CA GLN A 283 -11.17 -1.40 -15.78
C GLN A 283 -9.97 -1.10 -14.87
N ALA A 284 -9.94 0.06 -14.21
CA ALA A 284 -8.85 0.42 -13.30
C ALA A 284 -8.85 -0.50 -12.06
N ILE A 285 -10.03 -0.82 -11.50
CA ILE A 285 -10.09 -1.80 -10.41
C ILE A 285 -9.76 -3.22 -10.90
N ALA A 286 -10.16 -3.59 -12.11
CA ALA A 286 -9.75 -4.86 -12.70
C ALA A 286 -8.23 -4.92 -12.85
N ALA A 287 -7.57 -3.82 -13.25
CA ALA A 287 -6.12 -3.74 -13.36
C ALA A 287 -5.42 -3.88 -12.01
N LEU A 288 -5.94 -3.24 -10.95
CA LEU A 288 -5.44 -3.41 -9.59
C LEU A 288 -5.48 -4.88 -9.15
N ASN A 289 -6.64 -5.55 -9.30
CA ASN A 289 -6.81 -6.93 -8.89
C ASN A 289 -5.99 -7.90 -9.76
N GLY A 290 -6.02 -7.72 -11.09
CA GLY A 290 -5.27 -8.53 -12.04
C GLY A 290 -3.77 -8.45 -11.79
N PHE A 291 -3.23 -7.26 -11.53
CA PHE A 291 -1.81 -7.09 -11.28
C PHE A 291 -1.35 -7.75 -9.97
N ARG A 292 -2.19 -7.72 -8.93
CA ARG A 292 -1.90 -8.41 -7.67
C ARG A 292 -1.75 -9.92 -7.86
N ASN A 293 -2.51 -10.51 -8.80
CA ASN A 293 -2.57 -11.94 -9.05
C ASN A 293 -1.87 -12.40 -10.34
N ILE A 294 -1.12 -11.54 -11.03
CA ILE A 294 -0.59 -11.77 -12.40
C ILE A 294 0.25 -13.05 -12.58
N ASN A 295 0.82 -13.60 -11.49
CA ASN A 295 1.62 -14.83 -11.52
C ASN A 295 0.89 -16.05 -10.90
N GLU A 296 -0.35 -15.91 -10.46
CA GLU A 296 -1.15 -17.06 -10.01
C GLU A 296 -1.74 -17.77 -11.23
N SER A 297 -1.19 -18.94 -11.55
CA SER A 297 -1.68 -19.76 -12.65
C SER A 297 -3.11 -20.24 -12.36
N GLY A 298 -4.09 -19.77 -13.13
CA GLY A 298 -5.44 -20.34 -13.18
C GLY A 298 -6.59 -19.48 -12.64
N SER A 299 -6.33 -18.29 -12.09
CA SER A 299 -7.39 -17.38 -11.64
C SER A 299 -7.50 -16.18 -12.59
N SER A 300 -8.34 -16.30 -13.63
CA SER A 300 -8.93 -15.08 -14.19
C SER A 300 -9.91 -14.56 -13.14
N PRO A 301 -9.71 -13.37 -12.53
CA PRO A 301 -10.68 -12.85 -11.59
C PRO A 301 -12.00 -12.62 -12.34
N GLU A 302 -12.97 -13.51 -12.15
CA GLU A 302 -14.35 -13.31 -12.59
C GLU A 302 -14.96 -12.26 -11.65
N GLY A 303 -14.99 -11.03 -12.15
CA GLY A 303 -15.58 -9.89 -11.48
C GLY A 303 -16.68 -9.27 -12.34
N TYR A 304 -17.82 -8.96 -11.73
CA TYR A 304 -18.94 -8.33 -12.43
C TYR A 304 -19.22 -6.95 -11.83
N LEU A 305 -19.41 -5.96 -12.71
CA LEU A 305 -19.98 -4.68 -12.33
C LEU A 305 -21.48 -4.87 -12.08
N LEU A 306 -21.91 -4.67 -10.83
CA LEU A 306 -23.30 -4.85 -10.43
C LEU A 306 -24.11 -3.56 -10.45
N GLY A 307 -23.44 -2.42 -10.41
CA GLY A 307 -24.08 -1.11 -10.51
C GLY A 307 -23.17 0.03 -10.13
N ALA A 308 -23.62 1.24 -10.43
CA ALA A 308 -22.96 2.48 -10.07
C ALA A 308 -23.87 3.34 -9.19
N LYS A 309 -23.27 4.14 -8.32
CA LYS A 309 -23.95 5.14 -7.49
C LYS A 309 -23.12 6.42 -7.46
N ASN A 310 -23.78 7.53 -7.14
CA ASN A 310 -23.13 8.81 -6.86
C ASN A 310 -22.16 9.27 -7.99
N LEU A 311 -22.47 8.92 -9.25
CA LEU A 311 -21.69 9.40 -10.39
C LEU A 311 -21.96 10.89 -10.59
N ALA A 312 -20.92 11.69 -10.40
CA ALA A 312 -20.93 13.12 -10.69
C ALA A 312 -20.01 13.37 -11.89
N ILE A 313 -20.56 13.97 -12.94
CA ILE A 313 -19.83 14.45 -14.11
C ILE A 313 -19.63 15.96 -13.94
N LEU A 314 -18.38 16.38 -13.88
CA LEU A 314 -17.96 17.76 -13.61
C LEU A 314 -17.34 18.43 -14.84
N GLY A 315 -16.84 17.63 -15.79
CA GLY A 315 -16.26 18.11 -17.03
C GLY A 315 -16.38 17.08 -18.15
N ARG A 316 -15.84 17.42 -19.32
CA ARG A 316 -15.85 16.55 -20.50
C ARG A 316 -14.44 16.39 -21.06
N ALA A 317 -14.12 15.16 -21.45
CA ALA A 317 -12.92 14.83 -22.20
C ALA A 317 -13.24 14.74 -23.70
N THR A 318 -12.23 14.94 -24.53
CA THR A 318 -12.31 14.82 -25.99
C THR A 318 -11.19 13.93 -26.52
N ALA A 319 -11.36 13.42 -27.75
CA ALA A 319 -10.30 12.66 -28.41
C ALA A 319 -8.96 13.42 -28.45
N GLY A 320 -7.89 12.73 -28.06
CA GLY A 320 -6.54 13.29 -27.88
C GLY A 320 -6.18 13.60 -26.43
N ASP A 321 -7.15 13.65 -25.52
CA ASP A 321 -6.89 13.88 -24.10
C ASP A 321 -6.18 12.70 -23.44
N ARG A 322 -5.34 13.02 -22.44
CA ARG A 322 -4.78 12.05 -21.50
C ARG A 322 -5.46 12.22 -20.15
N LEU A 323 -6.05 11.15 -19.64
CA LEU A 323 -6.75 11.12 -18.37
C LEU A 323 -5.99 10.24 -17.37
N SER A 324 -6.09 10.59 -16.10
CA SER A 324 -5.72 9.74 -14.97
C SER A 324 -7.00 9.17 -14.35
N VAL A 325 -6.99 7.88 -14.04
CA VAL A 325 -8.08 7.15 -13.42
C VAL A 325 -7.58 6.59 -12.10
N MET A 326 -8.15 7.07 -11.02
CA MET A 326 -7.79 6.75 -9.65
C MET A 326 -8.89 5.92 -9.01
N VAL A 327 -8.55 4.77 -8.43
CA VAL A 327 -9.52 3.88 -7.79
C VAL A 327 -9.11 3.47 -6.39
N PHE A 328 -10.09 3.27 -5.51
CA PHE A 328 -9.90 2.79 -4.14
C PHE A 328 -11.02 1.84 -3.72
N LYS A 329 -10.65 0.66 -3.20
CA LYS A 329 -11.57 -0.32 -2.62
C LYS A 329 -12.04 0.19 -1.26
N TYR A 330 -13.14 0.93 -1.24
CA TYR A 330 -13.66 1.56 -0.02
C TYR A 330 -14.16 0.55 1.02
N ALA A 331 -14.98 -0.43 0.61
CA ALA A 331 -15.56 -1.39 1.54
C ALA A 331 -15.74 -2.76 0.88
N ARG A 332 -15.78 -3.82 1.70
CA ARG A 332 -16.11 -5.19 1.29
C ARG A 332 -17.12 -5.79 2.27
N TYR A 333 -18.13 -6.47 1.74
CA TYR A 333 -19.15 -7.19 2.50
C TYR A 333 -19.43 -8.53 1.81
N GLY A 334 -18.87 -9.62 2.33
CA GLY A 334 -18.84 -10.91 1.62
C GLY A 334 -18.22 -10.74 0.22
N GLY A 335 -18.82 -11.37 -0.79
CA GLY A 335 -18.40 -11.26 -2.20
C GLY A 335 -18.59 -9.88 -2.85
N PHE A 336 -19.16 -8.90 -2.14
CA PHE A 336 -19.44 -7.56 -2.70
C PHE A 336 -18.38 -6.54 -2.28
N GLY A 337 -17.83 -5.81 -3.25
CA GLY A 337 -16.93 -4.68 -3.05
C GLY A 337 -17.56 -3.35 -3.48
N ILE A 338 -17.29 -2.29 -2.71
CA ILE A 338 -17.56 -0.90 -3.10
C ILE A 338 -16.23 -0.27 -3.46
N VAL A 339 -16.17 0.31 -4.66
CA VAL A 339 -14.98 0.98 -5.18
C VAL A 339 -15.34 2.43 -5.48
N LYS A 340 -14.51 3.36 -5.00
CA LYS A 340 -14.57 4.78 -5.38
C LYS A 340 -13.61 5.02 -6.53
N GLY A 341 -14.03 5.82 -7.49
CA GLY A 341 -13.25 6.19 -8.65
C GLY A 341 -13.27 7.69 -8.91
N ILE A 342 -12.14 8.22 -9.37
CA ILE A 342 -11.96 9.61 -9.79
C ILE A 342 -11.26 9.60 -11.15
N VAL A 343 -11.82 10.32 -12.11
CA VAL A 343 -11.21 10.53 -13.44
C VAL A 343 -10.84 12.00 -13.57
N SER A 344 -9.58 12.28 -13.89
CA SER A 344 -9.04 13.63 -13.96
C SER A 344 -8.25 13.89 -15.23
N LYS A 345 -8.21 15.15 -15.68
CA LYS A 345 -7.36 15.67 -16.75
C LYS A 345 -6.55 16.81 -16.19
N ASN A 346 -5.21 16.74 -16.26
CA ASN A 346 -4.32 17.78 -15.72
C ASN A 346 -4.67 18.20 -14.28
N ASN A 347 -4.98 17.23 -13.42
CA ASN A 347 -5.46 17.41 -12.02
C ASN A 347 -6.86 18.02 -11.85
N GLU A 348 -7.55 18.40 -12.92
CA GLU A 348 -8.97 18.78 -12.88
C GLU A 348 -9.84 17.53 -12.89
N VAL A 349 -10.71 17.37 -11.89
CA VAL A 349 -11.62 16.24 -11.79
C VAL A 349 -12.73 16.38 -12.83
N LEU A 350 -12.81 15.42 -13.75
CA LEU A 350 -13.87 15.35 -14.76
C LEU A 350 -15.05 14.50 -14.29
N ALA A 351 -14.78 13.41 -13.57
CA ALA A 351 -15.81 12.54 -13.04
C ALA A 351 -15.38 11.91 -11.72
N ARG A 352 -16.36 11.61 -10.86
CA ARG A 352 -16.17 10.78 -9.66
C ARG A 352 -17.40 9.94 -9.42
N GLY A 353 -17.23 8.74 -8.90
CA GLY A 353 -18.36 7.86 -8.63
C GLY A 353 -18.00 6.64 -7.81
N GLU A 354 -19.03 5.89 -7.45
CA GLU A 354 -18.92 4.62 -6.74
C GLU A 354 -19.43 3.49 -7.62
N ILE A 355 -18.64 2.43 -7.76
CA ILE A 355 -19.07 1.20 -8.42
C ILE A 355 -19.17 0.06 -7.41
N LYS A 356 -20.17 -0.78 -7.61
CA LYS A 356 -20.34 -2.04 -6.89
C LYS A 356 -19.86 -3.18 -7.76
N VAL A 357 -18.90 -3.93 -7.25
CA VAL A 357 -18.34 -5.10 -7.92
C VAL A 357 -18.64 -6.35 -7.10
N TRP A 358 -18.77 -7.48 -7.78
CA TRP A 358 -18.84 -8.79 -7.12
C TRP A 358 -17.75 -9.71 -7.66
N HIS A 359 -17.12 -10.47 -6.77
CA HIS A 359 -16.08 -11.45 -7.11
C HIS A 359 -16.50 -12.85 -6.67
N LYS A 360 -16.23 -13.84 -7.53
CA LYS A 360 -16.66 -15.23 -7.37
C LYS A 360 -15.87 -16.04 -6.32
N THR A 361 -14.68 -15.60 -5.92
CA THR A 361 -13.79 -16.35 -5.01
C THR A 361 -14.28 -16.48 -3.57
N ASP A 362 -15.39 -15.83 -3.20
CA ASP A 362 -15.80 -15.71 -1.79
C ASP A 362 -16.86 -16.76 -1.36
N GLU A 363 -17.17 -17.77 -2.18
CA GLU A 363 -18.06 -18.88 -1.79
C GLU A 363 -17.33 -20.03 -1.06
N SER A 364 -16.01 -20.16 -1.20
CA SER A 364 -15.27 -21.31 -0.62
C SER A 364 -14.95 -21.20 0.88
N GLU A 365 -15.24 -20.08 1.54
CA GLU A 365 -15.04 -19.91 2.99
C GLU A 365 -16.28 -20.28 3.83
N PHE A 366 -17.43 -20.61 3.21
CA PHE A 366 -18.68 -20.94 3.92
C PHE A 366 -19.10 -22.42 3.84
N GLU A 367 -18.31 -23.29 3.20
CA GLU A 367 -18.53 -24.74 3.20
C GLU A 367 -17.43 -25.47 3.98
N THR A 368 -17.35 -25.27 5.30
CA THR A 368 -16.91 -26.33 6.22
C THR A 368 -17.56 -26.11 7.58
N HIS A 369 -18.47 -27.02 7.92
CA HIS A 369 -19.10 -27.17 9.22
C HIS A 369 -18.14 -27.75 10.27
#